data_AF-A0A1Q7W5V2-F1
#
_entry.id   AF-A0A1Q7W5V2-F1
#
_cell.length_a   1.000
_cell.length_b   1.000
_cell.length_c   1.000
_cell.angle_alpha   90.00
_cell.angle_beta   90.00
_cell.angle_gamma   90.00
#
_symmetry.space_group_name_H-M   'P 1'
#
loop_
_entity.id
_entity.type
_entity.pdbx_description
1 polymer ?
#
loop_
_entity_poly.entity_id
_entity_poly.type
_entity_poly.pdbx_seq_one_letter_code
_entity_poly.pdbx_strand_id
1 'polypeptide(L)'
;MMRRSFAGFVMLALLIFAEPSAVGALEYTFATIDVPGAVYTSAFGIDDTDRVVGGFSSSSFSGFTQHGFLTDGTAFTQIDYPGSPGTVLVSININSQIVGARCCVPNERGFLYDGTTFTDIIVPNTLNNNAGGLNTSGQIVGAANYASTTRGYLTVDRGATFTQFDFPGSNDTDPGGINDVGRIAGYFIDGAGVPHGFLKNGATFTQIDVPGSNSTFAFGINIFGHIVGRFTTTAGGPFHGFVTDGVTFTQLDVPGALTTEAFGINSAGKIVGRYTDRGGHVHGFLAELTSNTPGKVTGGGYIQPDGTMTPATLLIQSGVNAGVGDKATFGFVVQFTAGDANPAGNLQYNDHAANVTIKALSFTLLNIGDGVCGPNTHATIQGSATVTGPSGASTQRFDVEVDDCGAPSSTAPDTFKITTSGQTDYMAAGPVLAGNITIRKQ
;
A
#
# COMPACT_ATOMS: atom_id res chain seq x y z
N MET A 1 -30.79 59.50 43.83
CA MET A 1 -30.36 58.44 42.89
C MET A 1 -28.85 58.29 43.00
N MET A 2 -28.37 57.19 43.59
CA MET A 2 -27.11 56.49 43.29
C MET A 2 -26.89 55.46 44.41
N ARG A 3 -27.30 54.21 44.16
CA ARG A 3 -26.91 53.07 44.98
C ARG A 3 -25.66 52.46 44.34
N ARG A 4 -24.63 52.24 45.16
CA ARG A 4 -23.41 51.50 44.83
C ARG A 4 -23.71 50.01 44.86
N SER A 5 -23.26 49.27 43.85
CA SER A 5 -23.31 47.81 43.79
C SER A 5 -21.89 47.28 43.67
N PHE A 6 -21.48 46.46 44.64
CA PHE A 6 -20.28 45.62 44.61
C PHE A 6 -20.48 44.50 43.57
N ALA A 7 -19.49 44.26 42.71
CA ALA A 7 -19.41 43.07 41.86
C ALA A 7 -18.05 42.40 42.12
N GLY A 8 -18.11 41.16 42.61
CA GLY A 8 -16.95 40.33 42.92
C GLY A 8 -16.24 39.84 41.66
N PHE A 9 -14.92 39.85 41.69
CA PHE A 9 -14.07 39.21 40.69
C PHE A 9 -14.11 37.69 40.90
N VAL A 10 -14.66 36.95 39.93
CA VAL A 10 -14.42 35.51 39.79
C VAL A 10 -13.22 35.35 38.86
N MET A 11 -12.10 34.91 39.43
CA MET A 11 -10.88 34.60 38.69
C MET A 11 -11.07 33.22 38.03
N LEU A 12 -11.35 33.23 36.73
CA LEU A 12 -11.44 32.01 35.93
C LEU A 12 -10.01 31.51 35.65
N ALA A 13 -9.62 30.42 36.32
CA ALA A 13 -8.35 29.74 36.07
C ALA A 13 -8.42 29.09 34.67
N LEU A 14 -7.65 29.66 33.73
CA LEU A 14 -7.45 29.10 32.40
C LEU A 14 -6.52 27.89 32.52
N LEU A 15 -7.08 26.68 32.65
CA LEU A 15 -6.35 25.44 32.46
C LEU A 15 -5.98 25.33 30.97
N ILE A 16 -4.72 25.65 30.65
CA ILE A 16 -4.12 25.35 29.36
C ILE A 16 -3.89 23.84 29.34
N PHE A 17 -4.81 23.09 28.74
CA PHE A 17 -4.49 21.76 28.27
C PHE A 17 -3.53 21.94 27.09
N ALA A 18 -2.28 21.50 27.27
CA ALA A 18 -1.43 21.23 26.13
C ALA A 18 -2.10 20.09 25.36
N GLU A 19 -2.60 20.39 24.16
CA GLU A 19 -3.04 19.33 23.25
C GLU A 19 -1.84 18.40 22.97
N PRO A 20 -2.02 17.08 22.97
CA PRO A 20 -0.98 16.19 22.50
C PRO A 20 -0.63 16.60 21.08
N SER A 21 0.65 16.90 20.84
CA SER A 21 1.18 17.28 19.54
C SER A 21 0.63 16.36 18.45
N ALA A 22 0.01 16.93 17.43
CA ALA A 22 -0.47 16.20 16.26
C ALA A 22 0.66 15.32 15.72
N VAL A 23 0.42 14.01 15.62
CA VAL A 23 1.29 13.10 14.88
C VAL A 23 1.36 13.63 13.45
N GLY A 24 2.57 13.88 12.94
CA GLY A 24 2.76 14.46 11.60
C GLY A 24 2.06 13.62 10.54
N ALA A 25 1.31 14.25 9.64
CA ALA A 25 0.68 13.58 8.51
C ALA A 25 1.78 13.06 7.56
N LEU A 26 1.62 11.86 6.99
CA LEU A 26 2.53 11.30 5.97
C LEU A 26 2.69 12.32 4.82
N GLU A 27 3.91 12.71 4.46
CA GLU A 27 4.17 13.57 3.31
C GLU A 27 4.76 12.72 2.19
N TYR A 28 4.42 13.09 0.97
CA TYR A 28 4.83 12.39 -0.24
C TYR A 28 5.58 13.32 -1.18
N THR A 29 6.65 12.81 -1.80
CA THR A 29 7.25 13.40 -2.99
C THR A 29 6.51 12.87 -4.21
N PHE A 30 6.29 13.73 -5.19
CA PHE A 30 5.59 13.39 -6.42
C PHE A 30 6.52 13.54 -7.62
N ALA A 31 6.54 12.54 -8.49
CA ALA A 31 7.14 12.58 -9.81
C ALA A 31 6.04 12.45 -10.87
N THR A 32 6.09 13.28 -11.89
CA THR A 32 5.14 13.23 -13.01
C THR A 32 5.46 12.04 -13.92
N ILE A 33 4.43 11.30 -14.32
CA ILE A 33 4.47 10.26 -15.35
C ILE A 33 3.66 10.77 -16.54
N ASP A 34 4.34 11.28 -17.56
CA ASP A 34 3.71 11.71 -18.80
C ASP A 34 4.27 10.90 -19.97
N VAL A 35 3.36 10.30 -20.75
CA VAL A 35 3.74 9.67 -22.02
C VAL A 35 4.15 10.79 -23.00
N PRO A 36 5.34 10.71 -23.62
CA PRO A 36 5.81 11.76 -24.53
C PRO A 36 4.82 12.05 -25.67
N GLY A 37 4.43 13.32 -25.81
CA GLY A 37 3.48 13.76 -26.84
C GLY A 37 2.00 13.51 -26.51
N ALA A 38 1.69 12.93 -25.35
CA ALA A 38 0.32 12.82 -24.87
C ALA A 38 -0.16 14.15 -24.27
N VAL A 39 -1.45 14.43 -24.43
CA VAL A 39 -2.15 15.54 -23.75
C VAL A 39 -2.92 15.06 -22.51
N TYR A 40 -3.00 13.75 -22.33
CA TYR A 40 -3.64 13.07 -21.21
C TYR A 40 -2.80 11.83 -20.89
N THR A 41 -2.33 11.73 -19.65
CA THR A 41 -1.71 10.51 -19.10
C THR A 41 -2.37 10.19 -17.76
N SER A 42 -2.70 8.92 -17.53
CA SER A 42 -3.20 8.43 -16.25
C SER A 42 -2.55 7.10 -15.91
N ALA A 43 -1.86 7.04 -14.78
CA ALA A 43 -1.27 5.82 -14.25
C ALA A 43 -2.31 5.13 -13.34
N PHE A 44 -2.66 3.88 -13.63
CA PHE A 44 -3.72 3.16 -12.92
C PHE A 44 -3.18 2.07 -11.98
N GLY A 45 -2.16 1.32 -12.42
CA GLY A 45 -1.62 0.19 -11.69
C GLY A 45 -0.11 0.24 -11.55
N ILE A 46 0.41 -0.30 -10.45
CA ILE A 46 1.84 -0.45 -10.19
C ILE A 46 2.09 -1.81 -9.54
N ASP A 47 3.16 -2.51 -9.95
CA ASP A 47 3.59 -3.75 -9.29
C ASP A 47 4.77 -3.56 -8.32
N ASP A 48 5.19 -4.65 -7.68
CA ASP A 48 6.30 -4.65 -6.71
C ASP A 48 7.69 -4.54 -7.35
N THR A 49 7.77 -4.46 -8.69
CA THR A 49 9.01 -4.11 -9.43
C THR A 49 8.99 -2.67 -9.94
N ASP A 50 8.06 -1.85 -9.44
CA ASP A 50 7.84 -0.46 -9.85
C ASP A 50 7.44 -0.28 -11.32
N ARG A 51 6.94 -1.34 -11.97
CA ARG A 51 6.37 -1.21 -13.31
C ARG A 51 4.97 -0.62 -13.20
N VAL A 52 4.71 0.40 -14.01
CA VAL A 52 3.46 1.16 -14.01
C VAL A 52 2.70 0.93 -15.30
N VAL A 53 1.41 0.64 -15.18
CA VAL A 53 0.48 0.58 -16.31
C VAL A 53 -0.56 1.69 -16.24
N GLY A 54 -1.05 2.09 -17.40
CA GLY A 54 -2.07 3.11 -17.47
C GLY A 54 -2.65 3.30 -18.86
N GLY A 55 -3.24 4.48 -19.08
CA GLY A 55 -3.73 4.89 -20.39
C GLY A 55 -3.36 6.33 -20.73
N PHE A 56 -3.22 6.61 -22.02
CA PHE A 56 -2.89 7.93 -22.53
C PHE A 56 -3.67 8.28 -23.81
N SER A 57 -3.66 9.56 -24.18
CA SER A 57 -4.25 10.07 -25.42
C SER A 57 -3.44 11.23 -25.98
N SER A 58 -3.28 11.26 -27.30
CA SER A 58 -2.60 12.34 -28.03
C SER A 58 -3.55 13.49 -28.40
N SER A 59 -4.86 13.28 -28.29
CA SER A 59 -5.88 14.31 -28.48
C SER A 59 -6.70 14.53 -27.20
N SER A 60 -7.35 15.69 -27.10
CA SER A 60 -8.27 16.01 -26.02
C SER A 60 -9.27 14.86 -25.79
N PHE A 61 -9.41 14.47 -24.52
CA PHE A 61 -10.10 13.25 -24.09
C PHE A 61 -11.54 13.17 -24.62
N SER A 62 -11.86 12.09 -25.35
CA SER A 62 -13.19 11.84 -25.93
C SER A 62 -14.04 10.86 -25.12
N GLY A 63 -13.70 10.59 -23.85
CA GLY A 63 -14.43 9.66 -22.98
C GLY A 63 -13.77 8.30 -22.76
N PHE A 64 -12.69 7.97 -23.48
CA PHE A 64 -11.89 6.76 -23.26
C PHE A 64 -10.42 7.03 -23.59
N THR A 65 -9.47 6.34 -22.94
CA THR A 65 -8.05 6.44 -23.32
C THR A 65 -7.84 5.74 -24.65
N GLN A 66 -7.13 6.40 -25.58
CA GLN A 66 -6.87 5.82 -26.89
C GLN A 66 -5.93 4.63 -26.78
N HIS A 67 -4.91 4.75 -25.94
CA HIS A 67 -3.83 3.80 -25.86
C HIS A 67 -3.53 3.37 -24.43
N GLY A 68 -3.16 2.09 -24.25
CA GLY A 68 -2.58 1.59 -23.02
C GLY A 68 -1.07 1.80 -22.99
N PHE A 69 -0.49 1.99 -21.80
CA PHE A 69 0.97 2.02 -21.64
C PHE A 69 1.46 1.15 -20.49
N LEU A 70 2.71 0.69 -20.62
CA LEU A 70 3.54 0.09 -19.58
C LEU A 70 4.86 0.87 -19.51
N THR A 71 5.36 1.17 -18.32
CA THR A 71 6.68 1.81 -18.10
C THR A 71 7.39 1.23 -16.89
N ASP A 72 8.71 1.19 -16.93
CA ASP A 72 9.62 0.85 -15.82
C ASP A 72 10.32 2.10 -15.25
N GLY A 73 9.87 3.30 -15.65
CA GLY A 73 10.49 4.58 -15.31
C GLY A 73 11.59 5.02 -16.29
N THR A 74 12.04 4.15 -17.20
CA THR A 74 13.05 4.48 -18.22
C THR A 74 12.46 4.62 -19.62
N ALA A 75 11.47 3.80 -19.95
CA ALA A 75 10.85 3.79 -21.27
C ALA A 75 9.35 3.46 -21.21
N PHE A 76 8.58 4.01 -22.16
CA PHE A 76 7.17 3.68 -22.35
C PHE A 76 6.99 2.67 -23.47
N THR A 77 6.22 1.62 -23.20
CA THR A 77 5.74 0.64 -24.17
C THR A 77 4.24 0.81 -24.34
N GLN A 78 3.79 1.06 -25.57
CA GLN A 78 2.37 1.10 -25.90
C GLN A 78 1.82 -0.32 -26.00
N ILE A 79 0.69 -0.58 -25.34
CA ILE A 79 0.02 -1.89 -25.32
C ILE A 79 -1.46 -1.66 -25.61
N ASP A 80 -1.90 -2.06 -26.80
CA ASP A 80 -3.27 -1.87 -27.26
C ASP A 80 -3.95 -3.20 -27.58
N TYR A 81 -5.21 -3.30 -27.19
CA TYR A 81 -6.06 -4.41 -27.57
C TYR A 81 -6.31 -4.38 -29.09
N PRO A 82 -5.97 -5.46 -29.84
CA PRO A 82 -6.09 -5.46 -31.30
C PRO A 82 -7.49 -5.13 -31.80
N GLY A 83 -7.59 -4.13 -32.67
CA GLY A 83 -8.85 -3.71 -33.29
C GLY A 83 -9.81 -2.94 -32.38
N SER A 84 -9.44 -2.65 -31.13
CA SER A 84 -10.25 -1.80 -30.25
C SER A 84 -9.98 -0.31 -30.54
N PRO A 85 -11.02 0.55 -30.56
CA PRO A 85 -10.85 2.01 -30.63
C PRO A 85 -10.17 2.63 -29.41
N GLY A 86 -10.04 1.91 -28.29
CA GLY A 86 -9.42 2.43 -27.08
C GLY A 86 -9.05 1.32 -26.11
N THR A 87 -7.86 1.42 -25.52
CA THR A 87 -7.37 0.47 -24.52
C THR A 87 -7.01 1.22 -23.24
N VAL A 88 -7.43 0.67 -22.10
CA VAL A 88 -6.95 1.10 -20.79
C VAL A 88 -6.38 -0.10 -20.04
N LEU A 89 -5.14 0.03 -19.57
CA LEU A 89 -4.53 -0.93 -18.66
C LEU A 89 -4.75 -0.45 -17.22
N VAL A 90 -5.34 -1.28 -16.37
CA VAL A 90 -5.80 -0.86 -15.03
C VAL A 90 -4.93 -1.43 -13.93
N SER A 91 -4.60 -2.73 -13.98
CA SER A 91 -3.81 -3.39 -12.94
C SER A 91 -2.75 -4.31 -13.56
N ILE A 92 -1.60 -4.41 -12.91
CA ILE A 92 -0.46 -5.26 -13.27
C ILE A 92 0.01 -6.02 -12.03
N ASN A 93 0.42 -7.28 -12.20
CA ASN A 93 1.07 -8.05 -11.15
C ASN A 93 2.54 -8.34 -11.46
N ILE A 94 3.26 -8.87 -10.47
CA ILE A 94 4.68 -9.22 -10.58
C ILE A 94 4.98 -10.22 -11.72
N ASN A 95 3.99 -11.05 -12.08
CA ASN A 95 4.08 -12.01 -13.18
C ASN A 95 3.90 -11.37 -14.56
N SER A 96 3.84 -10.03 -14.65
CA SER A 96 3.65 -9.26 -15.89
C SER A 96 2.28 -9.46 -16.54
N GLN A 97 1.31 -10.00 -15.79
CA GLN A 97 -0.06 -10.09 -16.25
C GLN A 97 -0.74 -8.75 -16.04
N ILE A 98 -1.57 -8.34 -17.00
CA ILE A 98 -2.24 -7.04 -16.99
C ILE A 98 -3.73 -7.26 -17.19
N VAL A 99 -4.56 -6.57 -16.40
CA VAL A 99 -6.00 -6.48 -16.65
C VAL A 99 -6.40 -5.05 -16.94
N GLY A 100 -7.51 -4.89 -17.64
CA GLY A 100 -8.06 -3.58 -17.95
C GLY A 100 -9.32 -3.68 -18.79
N ALA A 101 -9.63 -2.64 -19.55
CA ALA A 101 -10.83 -2.57 -20.36
C ALA A 101 -10.55 -2.07 -21.79
N ARG A 102 -11.35 -2.55 -22.73
CA ARG A 102 -11.30 -2.12 -24.14
C ARG A 102 -12.59 -1.42 -24.57
N CYS A 103 -12.45 -0.43 -25.45
CA CYS A 103 -13.54 0.44 -25.93
C CYS A 103 -14.22 -0.07 -27.21
N CYS A 104 -15.29 0.62 -27.61
CA CYS A 104 -16.54 -0.09 -27.76
C CYS A 104 -17.04 -0.16 -29.20
N VAL A 105 -16.78 -1.30 -29.84
CA VAL A 105 -17.70 -1.86 -30.83
C VAL A 105 -17.83 -3.37 -30.56
N PRO A 106 -18.98 -3.90 -30.13
CA PRO A 106 -20.22 -3.19 -29.75
C PRO A 106 -20.21 -2.61 -28.32
N ASN A 107 -19.49 -3.22 -27.36
CA ASN A 107 -19.57 -2.90 -25.93
C ASN A 107 -18.17 -2.87 -25.28
N GLU A 108 -18.07 -2.25 -24.09
CA GLU A 108 -16.89 -2.35 -23.23
C GLU A 108 -16.75 -3.78 -22.68
N ARG A 109 -15.50 -4.26 -22.63
CA ARG A 109 -15.15 -5.56 -22.05
C ARG A 109 -13.86 -5.46 -21.27
N GLY A 110 -13.84 -6.12 -20.11
CA GLY A 110 -12.61 -6.41 -19.38
C GLY A 110 -11.75 -7.40 -20.16
N PHE A 111 -10.43 -7.35 -20.00
CA PHE A 111 -9.52 -8.34 -20.55
C PHE A 111 -8.43 -8.74 -19.55
N LEU A 112 -7.79 -9.87 -19.81
CA LEU A 112 -6.49 -10.29 -19.27
C LEU A 112 -5.46 -10.33 -20.41
N TYR A 113 -4.30 -9.74 -20.20
CA TYR A 113 -3.14 -9.81 -21.07
C TYR A 113 -2.01 -10.56 -20.36
N ASP A 114 -1.48 -11.61 -20.97
CA ASP A 114 -0.45 -12.48 -20.38
C ASP A 114 0.99 -12.16 -20.80
N GLY A 115 1.20 -10.98 -21.41
CA GLY A 115 2.47 -10.60 -22.01
C GLY A 115 2.54 -10.87 -23.52
N THR A 116 1.61 -11.68 -24.06
CA THR A 116 1.53 -11.98 -25.50
C THR A 116 0.12 -11.93 -26.06
N THR A 117 -0.87 -12.36 -25.28
CA THR A 117 -2.23 -12.65 -25.75
C THR A 117 -3.24 -11.93 -24.89
N PHE A 118 -4.21 -11.28 -25.54
CA PHE A 118 -5.40 -10.74 -24.88
C PHE A 118 -6.50 -11.80 -24.81
N THR A 119 -7.11 -11.95 -23.64
CA THR A 119 -8.29 -12.78 -23.39
C THR A 119 -9.40 -11.90 -22.84
N ASP A 120 -10.52 -11.81 -23.55
CA ASP A 120 -11.71 -11.10 -23.06
C ASP A 120 -12.28 -11.80 -21.80
N ILE A 121 -12.63 -11.02 -20.79
CA ILE A 121 -13.36 -11.45 -19.60
C ILE A 121 -14.82 -11.11 -19.83
N ILE A 122 -15.64 -12.13 -20.09
CA ILE A 122 -17.05 -11.96 -20.43
C ILE A 122 -17.91 -12.45 -19.27
N VAL A 123 -18.42 -11.51 -18.47
CA VAL A 123 -19.35 -11.85 -17.39
C VAL A 123 -20.73 -12.18 -18.00
N PRO A 124 -21.34 -13.34 -17.69
CA PRO A 124 -22.62 -13.73 -18.28
C PRO A 124 -23.75 -12.73 -18.01
N ASN A 125 -24.62 -12.53 -19.00
CA ASN A 125 -25.83 -11.68 -18.91
C ASN A 125 -25.58 -10.20 -18.61
N THR A 126 -24.38 -9.69 -18.89
CA THR A 126 -24.04 -8.27 -18.72
C THR A 126 -24.15 -7.49 -20.02
N LEU A 127 -24.43 -6.19 -19.88
CA LEU A 127 -24.32 -5.23 -20.99
C LEU A 127 -22.83 -4.97 -21.28
N ASN A 128 -22.09 -4.65 -20.23
CA ASN A 128 -20.64 -4.48 -20.25
C ASN A 128 -20.02 -4.79 -18.88
N ASN A 129 -18.71 -4.96 -18.85
CA ASN A 129 -17.94 -5.19 -17.64
C ASN A 129 -16.53 -4.66 -17.85
N ASN A 130 -15.89 -4.25 -16.76
CA ASN A 130 -14.47 -3.92 -16.72
C ASN A 130 -13.70 -5.02 -15.94
N ALA A 131 -12.38 -4.88 -15.83
CA ALA A 131 -11.55 -5.63 -14.90
C ALA A 131 -10.66 -4.63 -14.13
N GLY A 132 -10.91 -4.49 -12.83
CA GLY A 132 -10.32 -3.47 -11.97
C GLY A 132 -9.01 -3.91 -11.32
N GLY A 133 -8.98 -5.13 -10.76
CA GLY A 133 -7.84 -5.59 -9.97
C GLY A 133 -7.41 -7.00 -10.30
N LEU A 134 -6.12 -7.28 -10.14
CA LEU A 134 -5.49 -8.58 -10.34
C LEU A 134 -4.47 -8.83 -9.23
N ASN A 135 -4.47 -10.05 -8.65
CA ASN A 135 -3.42 -10.47 -7.72
C ASN A 135 -2.45 -11.49 -8.34
N THR A 136 -1.40 -11.86 -7.61
CA THR A 136 -0.35 -12.77 -8.12
C THR A 136 -0.83 -14.21 -8.34
N SER A 137 -1.92 -14.61 -7.69
CA SER A 137 -2.58 -15.91 -7.89
C SER A 137 -3.49 -15.94 -9.14
N GLY A 138 -3.58 -14.84 -9.90
CA GLY A 138 -4.40 -14.76 -11.10
C GLY A 138 -5.90 -14.56 -10.83
N GLN A 139 -6.26 -14.17 -9.61
CA GLN A 139 -7.63 -13.78 -9.28
C GLN A 139 -7.89 -12.36 -9.77
N ILE A 140 -9.04 -12.14 -10.40
CA ILE A 140 -9.40 -10.86 -11.01
C ILE A 140 -10.72 -10.37 -10.42
N VAL A 141 -10.79 -9.09 -10.07
CA VAL A 141 -12.03 -8.43 -9.64
C VAL A 141 -12.43 -7.33 -10.63
N GLY A 142 -13.72 -7.06 -10.73
CA GLY A 142 -14.23 -5.94 -11.50
C GLY A 142 -15.74 -5.75 -11.33
N ALA A 143 -16.27 -4.77 -12.05
CA ALA A 143 -17.69 -4.43 -12.07
C ALA A 143 -18.37 -4.98 -13.34
N ALA A 144 -19.57 -5.51 -13.14
CA ALA A 144 -20.44 -6.05 -14.15
C ALA A 144 -21.73 -5.23 -14.22
N ASN A 145 -21.98 -4.57 -15.34
CA ASN A 145 -23.15 -3.72 -15.55
C ASN A 145 -24.31 -4.53 -16.14
N TYR A 146 -25.40 -4.59 -15.38
CA TYR A 146 -26.70 -5.13 -15.81
C TYR A 146 -27.64 -3.98 -16.18
N ALA A 147 -28.82 -4.31 -16.71
CA ALA A 147 -29.78 -3.31 -17.16
C ALA A 147 -30.26 -2.33 -16.06
N SER A 148 -30.11 -2.68 -14.78
CA SER A 148 -30.63 -1.90 -13.65
C SER A 148 -29.68 -1.77 -12.46
N THR A 149 -28.48 -2.32 -12.52
CA THR A 149 -27.55 -2.37 -11.37
C THR A 149 -26.14 -2.77 -11.82
N THR A 150 -25.15 -2.32 -11.08
CA THR A 150 -23.75 -2.70 -11.18
C THR A 150 -23.40 -3.64 -10.04
N ARG A 151 -22.85 -4.82 -10.37
CA ARG A 151 -22.47 -5.82 -9.38
C ARG A 151 -20.97 -6.07 -9.41
N GLY A 152 -20.38 -6.30 -8.24
CA GLY A 152 -19.01 -6.76 -8.13
C GLY A 152 -18.88 -8.22 -8.54
N TYR A 153 -17.77 -8.58 -9.18
CA TYR A 153 -17.42 -9.97 -9.43
C TYR A 153 -15.97 -10.27 -9.07
N LEU A 154 -15.73 -11.52 -8.70
CA LEU A 154 -14.43 -12.17 -8.60
C LEU A 154 -14.40 -13.29 -9.63
N THR A 155 -13.32 -13.37 -10.41
CA THR A 155 -13.10 -14.47 -11.34
C THR A 155 -11.73 -15.11 -11.16
N VAL A 156 -11.66 -16.41 -11.45
CA VAL A 156 -10.45 -17.24 -11.41
C VAL A 156 -10.33 -18.02 -12.72
N ASP A 157 -9.23 -18.76 -12.90
CA ASP A 157 -8.98 -19.60 -14.07
C ASP A 157 -9.08 -18.83 -15.39
N ARG A 158 -8.50 -17.62 -15.44
CA ARG A 158 -8.53 -16.71 -16.60
C ARG A 158 -9.94 -16.34 -17.08
N GLY A 159 -10.90 -16.18 -16.17
CA GLY A 159 -12.26 -15.78 -16.54
C GLY A 159 -13.23 -16.94 -16.74
N ALA A 160 -12.88 -18.17 -16.33
CA ALA A 160 -13.76 -19.33 -16.51
C ALA A 160 -14.82 -19.45 -15.41
N THR A 161 -14.50 -19.04 -14.17
CA THR A 161 -15.38 -19.16 -13.02
C THR A 161 -15.65 -17.79 -12.41
N PHE A 162 -16.92 -17.44 -12.18
CA PHE A 162 -17.32 -16.14 -11.62
C PHE A 162 -18.09 -16.31 -10.31
N THR A 163 -17.76 -15.47 -9.32
CA THR A 163 -18.53 -15.27 -8.10
C THR A 163 -18.95 -13.82 -8.02
N GLN A 164 -20.25 -13.56 -7.94
CA GLN A 164 -20.77 -12.21 -7.75
C GLN A 164 -20.87 -11.86 -6.28
N PHE A 165 -20.72 -10.59 -5.96
CA PHE A 165 -20.92 -10.06 -4.62
C PHE A 165 -21.35 -8.60 -4.69
N ASP A 166 -22.18 -8.21 -3.73
CA ASP A 166 -22.63 -6.83 -3.55
C ASP A 166 -22.43 -6.44 -2.08
N PHE A 167 -22.11 -5.17 -1.84
CA PHE A 167 -22.16 -4.62 -0.50
C PHE A 167 -23.61 -4.68 0.01
N PRO A 168 -23.87 -5.12 1.26
CA PRO A 168 -25.23 -5.25 1.76
C PRO A 168 -26.03 -3.95 1.69
N GLY A 169 -27.11 -3.95 0.89
CA GLY A 169 -28.01 -2.80 0.75
C GLY A 169 -27.55 -1.72 -0.24
N SER A 170 -26.46 -1.94 -0.98
CA SER A 170 -26.03 -1.01 -2.03
C SER A 170 -26.91 -1.09 -3.28
N ASN A 171 -27.04 0.03 -3.99
CA ASN A 171 -27.56 0.08 -5.36
C ASN A 171 -26.55 -0.45 -6.37
N ASP A 172 -25.28 -0.12 -6.17
CA ASP A 172 -24.15 -0.52 -7.02
C ASP A 172 -22.95 -0.91 -6.15
N THR A 173 -22.19 -1.92 -6.59
CA THR A 173 -20.90 -2.32 -6.00
C THR A 173 -19.83 -2.43 -7.08
N ASP A 174 -18.73 -1.71 -6.92
CA ASP A 174 -17.61 -1.68 -7.86
C ASP A 174 -16.29 -1.99 -7.14
N PRO A 175 -15.75 -3.21 -7.28
CA PRO A 175 -14.44 -3.57 -6.75
C PRO A 175 -13.32 -3.04 -7.64
N GLY A 176 -12.45 -2.20 -7.06
CA GLY A 176 -11.31 -1.62 -7.76
C GLY A 176 -10.05 -2.49 -7.71
N GLY A 177 -9.73 -3.09 -6.56
CA GLY A 177 -8.44 -3.74 -6.34
C GLY A 177 -8.53 -4.99 -5.47
N ILE A 178 -7.60 -5.92 -5.66
CA ILE A 178 -7.47 -7.15 -4.87
C ILE A 178 -5.99 -7.37 -4.53
N ASN A 179 -5.69 -7.76 -3.29
CA ASN A 179 -4.32 -8.11 -2.88
C ASN A 179 -4.09 -9.63 -2.84
N ASP A 180 -2.85 -10.04 -2.59
CA ASP A 180 -2.47 -11.47 -2.66
C ASP A 180 -3.05 -12.33 -1.52
N VAL A 181 -3.57 -11.72 -0.45
CA VAL A 181 -4.34 -12.44 0.59
C VAL A 181 -5.84 -12.47 0.28
N GLY A 182 -6.27 -12.01 -0.90
CA GLY A 182 -7.65 -12.07 -1.37
C GLY A 182 -8.58 -11.01 -0.76
N ARG A 183 -8.03 -9.97 -0.14
CA ARG A 183 -8.82 -8.81 0.32
C ARG A 183 -9.09 -7.89 -0.87
N ILE A 184 -10.30 -7.37 -0.94
CA ILE A 184 -10.78 -6.56 -2.06
C ILE A 184 -11.15 -5.17 -1.57
N ALA A 185 -10.62 -4.13 -2.21
CA ALA A 185 -11.03 -2.75 -1.99
C ALA A 185 -11.88 -2.26 -3.18
N GLY A 186 -12.83 -1.38 -2.90
CA GLY A 186 -13.72 -0.83 -3.92
C GLY A 186 -14.64 0.22 -3.33
N TYR A 187 -15.68 0.58 -4.08
CA TYR A 187 -16.71 1.48 -3.59
C TYR A 187 -18.11 0.94 -3.88
N PHE A 188 -19.07 1.39 -3.10
CA PHE A 188 -20.48 1.09 -3.31
C PHE A 188 -21.30 2.37 -3.28
N ILE A 189 -22.47 2.35 -3.92
CA ILE A 189 -23.43 3.45 -3.89
C ILE A 189 -24.58 3.06 -2.98
N ASP A 190 -24.83 3.85 -1.95
CA ASP A 190 -25.92 3.60 -1.00
C ASP A 190 -27.30 3.92 -1.59
N GLY A 191 -28.36 3.69 -0.80
CA GLY A 191 -29.74 3.99 -1.18
C GLY A 191 -30.04 5.47 -1.46
N ALA A 192 -29.19 6.39 -0.98
CA ALA A 192 -29.29 7.83 -1.22
C ALA A 192 -28.49 8.30 -2.44
N GLY A 193 -27.75 7.39 -3.10
CA GLY A 193 -26.89 7.72 -4.23
C GLY A 193 -25.51 8.22 -3.83
N VAL A 194 -25.09 8.02 -2.58
CA VAL A 194 -23.80 8.46 -2.04
C VAL A 194 -22.75 7.35 -2.21
N PRO A 195 -21.59 7.64 -2.83
CA PRO A 195 -20.47 6.71 -2.91
C PRO A 195 -19.71 6.58 -1.59
N HIS A 196 -19.45 5.34 -1.19
CA HIS A 196 -18.68 4.96 -0.01
C HIS A 196 -17.59 3.96 -0.37
N GLY A 197 -16.43 4.05 0.27
CA GLY A 197 -15.39 3.03 0.12
C GLY A 197 -15.75 1.75 0.88
N PHE A 198 -15.19 0.62 0.48
CA PHE A 198 -15.27 -0.62 1.26
C PHE A 198 -13.97 -1.43 1.20
N LEU A 199 -13.77 -2.23 2.25
CA LEU A 199 -12.86 -3.38 2.30
C LEU A 199 -13.69 -4.65 2.47
N LYS A 200 -13.48 -5.62 1.58
CA LYS A 200 -14.06 -6.96 1.68
C LYS A 200 -12.97 -7.96 2.08
N ASN A 201 -13.20 -8.68 3.17
CA ASN A 201 -12.31 -9.73 3.68
C ASN A 201 -13.12 -11.01 3.90
N GLY A 202 -12.92 -12.01 3.03
CA GLY A 202 -13.80 -13.17 2.99
C GLY A 202 -15.24 -12.76 2.68
N ALA A 203 -16.19 -13.11 3.53
CA ALA A 203 -17.60 -12.73 3.38
C ALA A 203 -17.96 -11.37 4.01
N THR A 204 -17.04 -10.78 4.78
CA THR A 204 -17.31 -9.56 5.56
C THR A 204 -16.96 -8.32 4.74
N PHE A 205 -17.84 -7.33 4.79
CA PHE A 205 -17.58 -5.98 4.29
C PHE A 205 -17.39 -5.00 5.44
N THR A 206 -16.45 -4.07 5.27
CA THR A 206 -16.21 -2.93 6.14
C THR A 206 -16.29 -1.68 5.29
N GLN A 207 -17.18 -0.74 5.65
CA GLN A 207 -17.26 0.56 5.00
C GLN A 207 -16.04 1.42 5.40
N ILE A 208 -15.47 2.11 4.43
CA ILE A 208 -14.27 2.93 4.55
C ILE A 208 -14.60 4.32 4.01
N ASP A 209 -14.87 5.26 4.90
CA ASP A 209 -15.13 6.65 4.54
C ASP A 209 -14.04 7.56 5.12
N VAL A 210 -13.53 8.46 4.29
CA VAL A 210 -12.64 9.52 4.76
C VAL A 210 -13.43 10.42 5.73
N PRO A 211 -12.94 10.69 6.95
CA PRO A 211 -13.64 11.54 7.91
C PRO A 211 -13.99 12.91 7.33
N GLY A 212 -15.26 13.30 7.40
CA GLY A 212 -15.75 14.58 6.88
C GLY A 212 -15.92 14.64 5.35
N SER A 213 -15.77 13.53 4.63
CA SER A 213 -16.02 13.47 3.20
C SER A 213 -17.53 13.46 2.87
N ASN A 214 -17.85 13.93 1.67
CA ASN A 214 -19.15 13.79 1.03
C ASN A 214 -19.25 12.49 0.22
N SER A 215 -18.14 12.02 -0.36
CA SER A 215 -18.06 10.76 -1.09
C SER A 215 -16.66 10.19 -0.97
N THR A 216 -16.54 8.87 -0.81
CA THR A 216 -15.26 8.16 -0.77
C THR A 216 -15.25 7.05 -1.83
N PHE A 217 -14.19 6.98 -2.63
CA PHE A 217 -13.96 5.92 -3.60
C PHE A 217 -12.62 5.26 -3.32
N ALA A 218 -12.61 3.97 -2.98
CA ALA A 218 -11.39 3.19 -2.88
C ALA A 218 -11.12 2.43 -4.19
N PHE A 219 -9.85 2.38 -4.61
CA PHE A 219 -9.45 1.80 -5.89
C PHE A 219 -8.36 0.74 -5.74
N GLY A 220 -7.26 1.08 -5.06
CA GLY A 220 -6.09 0.20 -4.92
C GLY A 220 -5.93 -0.35 -3.51
N ILE A 221 -5.35 -1.55 -3.39
CA ILE A 221 -4.99 -2.16 -2.10
C ILE A 221 -3.68 -2.94 -2.24
N ASN A 222 -2.75 -2.76 -1.31
CA ASN A 222 -1.51 -3.55 -1.28
C ASN A 222 -1.60 -4.77 -0.35
N ILE A 223 -0.54 -5.57 -0.30
CA ILE A 223 -0.48 -6.80 0.51
C ILE A 223 -0.68 -6.56 2.01
N PHE A 224 -0.31 -5.38 2.50
CA PHE A 224 -0.46 -5.00 3.91
C PHE A 224 -1.87 -4.49 4.25
N GLY A 225 -2.73 -4.32 3.25
CA GLY A 225 -4.07 -3.79 3.41
C GLY A 225 -4.13 -2.27 3.44
N HIS A 226 -3.05 -1.56 3.04
CA HIS A 226 -3.15 -0.13 2.76
C HIS A 226 -4.00 0.07 1.51
N ILE A 227 -4.95 0.99 1.60
CA ILE A 227 -5.92 1.30 0.56
C ILE A 227 -5.68 2.71 0.06
N VAL A 228 -5.76 2.90 -1.25
CA VAL A 228 -5.71 4.23 -1.89
C VAL A 228 -6.98 4.52 -2.67
N GLY A 229 -7.26 5.80 -2.84
CA GLY A 229 -8.45 6.23 -3.54
C GLY A 229 -8.56 7.74 -3.69
N ARG A 230 -9.81 8.20 -3.89
CA ARG A 230 -10.14 9.62 -3.90
C ARG A 230 -11.38 9.91 -3.05
N PHE A 231 -11.52 11.16 -2.62
CA PHE A 231 -12.72 11.63 -1.94
C PHE A 231 -13.07 13.07 -2.35
N THR A 232 -14.30 13.48 -2.04
CA THR A 232 -14.74 14.88 -2.11
C THR A 232 -15.20 15.34 -0.73
N THR A 233 -15.06 16.63 -0.43
CA THR A 233 -15.58 17.23 0.82
C THR A 233 -16.96 17.85 0.64
N THR A 234 -17.34 18.11 -0.61
CA THR A 234 -18.62 18.72 -0.99
C THR A 234 -19.15 18.06 -2.26
N ALA A 235 -20.47 18.06 -2.43
CA ALA A 235 -21.11 17.50 -3.62
C ALA A 235 -20.63 18.25 -4.88
N GLY A 236 -20.04 17.52 -5.82
CA GLY A 236 -19.45 18.09 -7.04
C GLY A 236 -18.15 18.88 -6.84
N GLY A 237 -17.54 18.81 -5.65
CA GLY A 237 -16.26 19.44 -5.35
C GLY A 237 -15.05 18.75 -6.02
N PRO A 238 -13.85 19.32 -5.89
CA PRO A 238 -12.63 18.72 -6.41
C PRO A 238 -12.33 17.38 -5.74
N PHE A 239 -11.70 16.47 -6.50
CA PHE A 239 -11.19 15.22 -5.95
C PHE A 239 -9.86 15.42 -5.23
N HIS A 240 -9.78 14.83 -4.05
CA HIS A 240 -8.57 14.72 -3.25
C HIS A 240 -8.14 13.26 -3.20
N GLY A 241 -6.84 12.98 -3.30
CA GLY A 241 -6.32 11.62 -3.14
C GLY A 241 -6.29 11.23 -1.65
N PHE A 242 -6.31 9.94 -1.35
CA PHE A 242 -6.01 9.46 0.00
C PHE A 242 -5.26 8.13 0.00
N VAL A 243 -4.61 7.87 1.14
CA VAL A 243 -4.11 6.56 1.56
C VAL A 243 -4.58 6.29 3.00
N THR A 244 -4.93 5.04 3.29
CA THR A 244 -5.38 4.60 4.62
C THR A 244 -4.89 3.20 4.95
N ASP A 245 -4.69 2.92 6.23
CA ASP A 245 -4.50 1.55 6.75
C ASP A 245 -5.81 0.93 7.28
N GLY A 246 -6.94 1.58 7.01
CA GLY A 246 -8.25 1.23 7.54
C GLY A 246 -8.62 1.96 8.82
N VAL A 247 -7.68 2.65 9.47
CA VAL A 247 -7.92 3.44 10.70
C VAL A 247 -7.53 4.90 10.49
N THR A 248 -6.34 5.14 9.95
CA THR A 248 -5.76 6.48 9.76
C THR A 248 -5.79 6.86 8.30
N PHE A 249 -6.34 8.03 8.00
CA PHE A 249 -6.35 8.58 6.64
C PHE A 249 -5.30 9.66 6.47
N THR A 250 -4.56 9.59 5.38
CA THR A 250 -3.69 10.67 4.92
C THR A 250 -4.20 11.16 3.57
N GLN A 251 -4.46 12.46 3.47
CA GLN A 251 -4.77 13.12 2.20
C GLN A 251 -3.51 13.18 1.34
N LEU A 252 -3.65 12.82 0.06
CA LEU A 252 -2.57 12.72 -0.92
C LEU A 252 -2.87 13.63 -2.09
N ASP A 253 -2.50 14.91 -1.97
CA ASP A 253 -2.69 15.90 -3.03
C ASP A 253 -1.36 16.31 -3.66
N VAL A 254 -1.30 16.27 -4.99
CA VAL A 254 -0.16 16.80 -5.74
C VAL A 254 -0.12 18.33 -5.55
N PRO A 255 1.02 18.90 -5.11
CA PRO A 255 1.12 20.33 -4.87
C PRO A 255 0.73 21.18 -6.10
N GLY A 256 -0.26 22.05 -5.93
CA GLY A 256 -0.72 22.98 -6.97
C GLY A 256 -1.72 22.41 -7.98
N ALA A 257 -2.07 21.12 -7.89
CA ALA A 257 -3.10 20.50 -8.72
C ALA A 257 -4.52 20.98 -8.34
N LEU A 258 -5.43 20.92 -9.31
CA LEU A 258 -6.87 21.15 -9.09
C LEU A 258 -7.57 19.92 -8.51
N THR A 259 -7.13 18.73 -8.92
CA THR A 259 -7.64 17.45 -8.44
C THR A 259 -6.51 16.44 -8.38
N THR A 260 -6.54 15.56 -7.37
CA THR A 260 -5.63 14.40 -7.27
C THR A 260 -6.46 13.13 -7.06
N GLU A 261 -6.10 12.06 -7.76
CA GLU A 261 -6.76 10.76 -7.66
C GLU A 261 -5.70 9.66 -7.62
N ALA A 262 -5.71 8.85 -6.55
CA ALA A 262 -4.79 7.73 -6.39
C ALA A 262 -5.48 6.42 -6.78
N PHE A 263 -4.88 5.65 -7.68
CA PHE A 263 -5.50 4.43 -8.25
C PHE A 263 -4.78 3.15 -7.84
N GLY A 264 -3.45 3.13 -7.82
CA GLY A 264 -2.64 1.94 -7.54
C GLY A 264 -1.65 2.15 -6.40
N ILE A 265 -1.34 1.09 -5.66
CA ILE A 265 -0.34 1.08 -4.59
C ILE A 265 0.39 -0.26 -4.56
N ASN A 266 1.73 -0.25 -4.47
CA ASN A 266 2.52 -1.47 -4.33
C ASN A 266 2.90 -1.76 -2.86
N SER A 267 3.58 -2.88 -2.61
CA SER A 267 4.01 -3.30 -1.27
C SER A 267 5.01 -2.32 -0.64
N ALA A 268 5.84 -1.64 -1.44
CA ALA A 268 6.76 -0.60 -0.96
C ALA A 268 6.05 0.71 -0.56
N GLY A 269 4.72 0.80 -0.75
CA GLY A 269 3.95 2.00 -0.45
C GLY A 269 4.06 3.09 -1.50
N LYS A 270 4.59 2.77 -2.69
CA LYS A 270 4.56 3.70 -3.83
C LYS A 270 3.17 3.72 -4.40
N ILE A 271 2.67 4.92 -4.68
CA ILE A 271 1.29 5.16 -5.12
C ILE A 271 1.34 5.77 -6.51
N VAL A 272 0.49 5.28 -7.41
CA VAL A 272 0.30 5.87 -8.74
C VAL A 272 -1.12 6.37 -8.92
N GLY A 273 -1.26 7.38 -9.77
CA GLY A 273 -2.55 7.99 -10.03
C GLY A 273 -2.50 9.03 -11.13
N ARG A 274 -3.46 9.96 -11.07
CA ARG A 274 -3.47 11.15 -11.93
C ARG A 274 -3.74 12.43 -11.16
N TYR A 275 -3.31 13.55 -11.71
CA TYR A 275 -3.70 14.87 -11.25
C TYR A 275 -4.04 15.79 -12.43
N THR A 276 -4.89 16.77 -12.17
CA THR A 276 -5.21 17.82 -13.15
C THR A 276 -4.50 19.10 -12.75
N ASP A 277 -3.68 19.67 -13.64
CA ASP A 277 -3.02 20.95 -13.39
C ASP A 277 -3.98 22.15 -13.52
N ARG A 278 -3.52 23.36 -13.24
CA ARG A 278 -4.34 24.59 -13.41
C ARG A 278 -4.65 24.93 -14.88
N GLY A 279 -3.92 24.34 -15.82
CA GLY A 279 -4.17 24.46 -17.25
C GLY A 279 -5.24 23.50 -17.77
N GLY A 280 -5.70 22.55 -16.93
CA GLY A 280 -6.66 21.50 -17.31
C GLY A 280 -6.01 20.28 -17.96
N HIS A 281 -4.67 20.17 -17.94
CA HIS A 281 -3.97 18.98 -18.42
C HIS A 281 -3.98 17.89 -17.36
N VAL A 282 -4.11 16.64 -17.81
CA VAL A 282 -4.14 15.47 -16.94
C VAL A 282 -2.82 14.73 -17.06
N HIS A 283 -2.16 14.59 -15.92
CA HIS A 283 -0.84 13.99 -15.78
C HIS A 283 -0.93 12.72 -14.94
N GLY A 284 -0.10 11.73 -15.25
CA GLY A 284 0.15 10.63 -14.32
C GLY A 284 1.07 11.07 -13.20
N PHE A 285 1.04 10.41 -12.06
CA PHE A 285 2.06 10.59 -11.01
C PHE A 285 2.52 9.29 -10.40
N LEU A 286 3.75 9.31 -9.87
CA LEU A 286 4.28 8.42 -8.86
C LEU A 286 4.46 9.22 -7.57
N ALA A 287 3.89 8.74 -6.47
CA ALA A 287 4.06 9.30 -5.14
C ALA A 287 4.84 8.31 -4.28
N GLU A 288 5.89 8.81 -3.65
CA GLU A 288 6.73 8.09 -2.71
C GLU A 288 6.76 8.86 -1.40
N LEU A 289 6.80 8.18 -0.25
CA LEU A 289 6.92 8.87 1.03
C LEU A 289 8.18 9.75 1.02
N THR A 290 8.03 11.03 1.37
CA THR A 290 9.21 11.90 1.49
C THR A 290 10.12 11.32 2.55
N SER A 291 11.43 11.43 2.36
CA SER A 291 12.39 10.88 3.29
C SER A 291 12.38 11.49 4.70
N ASN A 292 11.50 12.47 4.95
CA ASN A 292 11.57 13.38 6.08
C ASN A 292 10.24 13.47 6.87
N THR A 293 9.22 12.68 6.53
CA THR A 293 8.00 12.63 7.32
C THR A 293 8.04 11.52 8.38
N PRO A 294 7.76 11.83 9.65
CA PRO A 294 7.58 10.81 10.68
C PRO A 294 6.32 9.96 10.42
N GLY A 295 6.47 8.74 9.92
CA GLY A 295 5.41 7.71 9.99
C GLY A 295 5.45 6.61 8.93
N LYS A 296 5.28 5.35 9.37
CA LYS A 296 4.71 4.18 8.66
C LYS A 296 5.43 3.49 7.48
N VAL A 297 6.00 2.30 7.74
CA VAL A 297 6.36 1.17 6.86
C VAL A 297 5.96 -0.15 7.55
N THR A 298 5.64 -1.22 6.84
CA THR A 298 5.22 -2.52 7.42
C THR A 298 6.37 -3.53 7.48
N GLY A 299 6.92 -3.80 8.67
CA GLY A 299 7.66 -5.03 9.00
C GLY A 299 6.73 -6.23 9.18
N GLY A 300 7.18 -7.40 8.73
CA GLY A 300 6.42 -8.65 8.66
C GLY A 300 6.57 -9.23 7.27
N GLY A 301 7.61 -10.02 7.03
CA GLY A 301 7.71 -10.79 5.80
C GLY A 301 6.58 -11.83 5.75
N TYR A 302 5.80 -11.84 4.68
CA TYR A 302 4.96 -12.99 4.32
C TYR A 302 5.81 -13.92 3.46
N ILE A 303 5.95 -15.19 3.88
CA ILE A 303 6.43 -16.22 2.96
C ILE A 303 5.26 -16.51 2.02
N GLN A 304 5.42 -16.16 0.75
CA GLN A 304 4.51 -16.63 -0.29
C GLN A 304 4.44 -18.16 -0.23
N PRO A 305 3.33 -18.82 -0.63
CA PRO A 305 3.26 -20.28 -0.68
C PRO A 305 4.40 -20.95 -1.46
N ASP A 306 5.12 -20.20 -2.29
CA ASP A 306 6.28 -20.62 -3.07
C ASP A 306 7.66 -20.42 -2.39
N GLY A 307 7.71 -19.81 -1.20
CA GLY A 307 8.95 -19.60 -0.44
C GLY A 307 9.65 -18.26 -0.66
N THR A 308 9.09 -17.32 -1.42
CA THR A 308 9.73 -16.01 -1.68
C THR A 308 9.44 -14.96 -0.60
N MET A 309 10.42 -14.08 -0.34
CA MET A 309 10.37 -12.99 0.66
C MET A 309 10.33 -11.60 0.00
N THR A 310 9.56 -10.69 0.59
CA THR A 310 9.57 -9.26 0.26
C THR A 310 10.21 -8.42 1.39
N PRO A 311 11.12 -7.46 1.10
CA PRO A 311 11.82 -6.66 2.12
C PRO A 311 10.94 -5.63 2.84
N ALA A 312 11.24 -5.29 4.10
CA ALA A 312 10.63 -4.20 4.86
C ALA A 312 11.63 -3.10 5.23
N THR A 313 11.17 -1.90 5.60
CA THR A 313 12.00 -0.76 6.05
C THR A 313 11.78 -0.47 7.55
N LEU A 314 12.86 -0.31 8.32
CA LEU A 314 12.95 0.10 9.73
C LEU A 314 13.46 1.54 9.86
N LEU A 315 12.92 2.30 10.80
CA LEU A 315 13.61 3.47 11.36
C LEU A 315 14.14 3.12 12.75
N ILE A 316 15.41 3.44 13.01
CA ILE A 316 16.07 3.15 14.27
C ILE A 316 16.24 4.46 15.04
N GLN A 317 15.76 4.50 16.29
CA GLN A 317 15.74 5.73 17.08
C GLN A 317 17.10 6.06 17.71
N SER A 318 18.00 5.09 17.95
CA SER A 318 19.42 5.35 18.23
C SER A 318 20.30 4.08 18.21
N GLY A 319 21.39 4.10 17.44
CA GLY A 319 22.52 3.17 17.60
C GLY A 319 23.82 3.95 17.85
N VAL A 320 24.89 3.27 18.30
CA VAL A 320 26.22 3.90 18.35
C VAL A 320 26.69 4.31 16.95
N ASN A 321 26.19 3.61 15.93
CA ASN A 321 26.51 3.83 14.51
C ASN A 321 25.31 4.31 13.67
N ALA A 322 24.13 4.52 14.28
CA ALA A 322 22.91 4.96 13.62
C ALA A 322 22.38 6.23 14.32
N GLY A 323 22.33 7.34 13.59
CA GLY A 323 21.75 8.60 14.03
C GLY A 323 20.22 8.52 14.19
N VAL A 324 19.67 9.44 14.99
CA VAL A 324 18.23 9.56 15.18
C VAL A 324 17.59 9.90 13.82
N GLY A 325 16.76 8.99 13.29
CA GLY A 325 16.08 9.17 11.99
C GLY A 325 16.72 8.43 10.81
N ASP A 326 17.81 7.69 11.05
CA ASP A 326 18.45 6.87 10.02
C ASP A 326 17.56 5.69 9.60
N LYS A 327 17.65 5.36 8.30
CA LYS A 327 16.82 4.36 7.64
C LYS A 327 17.58 3.05 7.50
N ALA A 328 16.96 1.95 7.89
CA ALA A 328 17.44 0.61 7.57
C ALA A 328 16.34 -0.18 6.84
N THR A 329 16.69 -1.16 6.03
CA THR A 329 15.75 -2.18 5.53
C THR A 329 16.09 -3.52 6.16
N PHE A 330 15.10 -4.28 6.60
CA PHE A 330 15.33 -5.60 7.16
C PHE A 330 14.17 -6.55 6.90
N GLY A 331 14.48 -7.83 6.78
CA GLY A 331 13.51 -8.91 6.65
C GLY A 331 14.12 -10.20 7.19
N PHE A 332 13.40 -10.88 8.08
CA PHE A 332 13.83 -12.16 8.60
C PHE A 332 12.67 -13.08 8.95
N VAL A 333 12.91 -14.38 8.76
CA VAL A 333 12.13 -15.48 9.33
C VAL A 333 13.12 -16.42 9.97
N VAL A 334 12.95 -16.71 11.26
CA VAL A 334 13.73 -17.73 11.97
C VAL A 334 12.77 -18.71 12.60
N GLN A 335 12.98 -19.98 12.33
CA GLN A 335 12.16 -21.10 12.79
C GLN A 335 13.04 -22.09 13.54
N PHE A 336 12.45 -22.73 14.55
CA PHE A 336 13.12 -23.74 15.34
C PHE A 336 12.11 -24.78 15.81
N THR A 337 12.42 -26.06 15.61
CA THR A 337 11.68 -27.19 16.16
C THR A 337 12.47 -27.81 17.30
N ALA A 338 11.80 -28.24 18.36
CA ALA A 338 12.44 -28.97 19.45
C ALA A 338 13.13 -30.25 18.91
N GLY A 339 14.46 -30.31 18.99
CA GLY A 339 15.28 -31.40 18.45
C GLY A 339 16.17 -31.01 17.27
N ASP A 340 15.98 -29.81 16.69
CA ASP A 340 16.87 -29.29 15.66
C ASP A 340 18.26 -28.94 16.25
N ALA A 341 19.32 -29.26 15.51
CA ALA A 341 20.68 -28.95 15.93
C ALA A 341 20.97 -27.43 15.92
N ASN A 342 20.27 -26.67 15.05
CA ASN A 342 20.38 -25.22 14.90
C ASN A 342 19.08 -24.64 14.32
N PRO A 343 18.70 -23.39 14.63
CA PRO A 343 17.60 -22.70 13.96
C PRO A 343 17.84 -22.52 12.45
N ALA A 344 16.76 -22.53 11.68
CA ALA A 344 16.78 -22.27 10.25
C ALA A 344 16.10 -20.93 9.95
N GLY A 345 16.57 -20.21 8.93
CA GLY A 345 15.97 -18.93 8.62
C GLY A 345 16.71 -18.13 7.57
N ASN A 346 16.28 -16.89 7.43
CA ASN A 346 16.91 -15.86 6.65
C ASN A 346 16.91 -14.58 7.49
N LEU A 347 18.00 -13.84 7.44
CA LEU A 347 18.06 -12.51 8.04
C LEU A 347 18.94 -11.66 7.15
N GLN A 348 18.36 -10.57 6.67
CA GLN A 348 19.09 -9.49 6.03
C GLN A 348 18.68 -8.17 6.66
N TYR A 349 19.68 -7.35 6.97
CA TYR A 349 19.54 -6.02 7.51
C TYR A 349 20.48 -5.09 6.74
N ASN A 350 19.97 -3.97 6.23
CA ASN A 350 20.75 -2.97 5.51
C ASN A 350 20.52 -1.62 6.19
N ASP A 351 21.53 -1.08 6.85
CA ASP A 351 21.55 0.30 7.31
C ASP A 351 22.06 1.19 6.17
N HIS A 352 21.17 2.02 5.64
CA HIS A 352 21.47 2.89 4.52
C HIS A 352 22.35 4.07 4.94
N ALA A 353 22.23 4.55 6.18
CA ALA A 353 23.00 5.69 6.66
C ALA A 353 24.44 5.28 7.00
N ALA A 354 24.60 4.14 7.67
CA ALA A 354 25.93 3.60 7.98
C ALA A 354 26.60 2.94 6.76
N ASN A 355 25.86 2.73 5.66
CA ASN A 355 26.28 1.91 4.52
C ASN A 355 26.74 0.51 4.98
N VAL A 356 25.94 -0.11 5.84
CA VAL A 356 26.21 -1.42 6.44
C VAL A 356 25.15 -2.43 6.01
N THR A 357 25.57 -3.58 5.48
CA THR A 357 24.71 -4.73 5.23
C THR A 357 25.13 -5.90 6.10
N ILE A 358 24.17 -6.49 6.82
CA ILE A 358 24.33 -7.69 7.62
C ILE A 358 23.46 -8.78 6.99
N LYS A 359 24.07 -9.88 6.57
CA LYS A 359 23.38 -11.04 6.00
C LYS A 359 23.75 -12.30 6.75
N ALA A 360 22.79 -12.92 7.43
CA ALA A 360 23.03 -14.15 8.18
C ALA A 360 23.52 -15.29 7.27
N LEU A 361 24.53 -16.00 7.77
CA LEU A 361 25.11 -17.21 7.19
C LEU A 361 24.62 -18.46 7.94
N SER A 362 24.44 -18.35 9.26
CA SER A 362 23.92 -19.41 10.12
C SER A 362 23.22 -18.84 11.33
N PHE A 363 22.35 -19.63 11.95
CA PHE A 363 21.74 -19.34 13.24
C PHE A 363 22.20 -20.39 14.25
N THR A 364 22.43 -19.97 15.49
CA THR A 364 22.89 -20.83 16.59
C THR A 364 21.94 -20.78 17.78
N LEU A 365 21.08 -19.76 17.87
CA LEU A 365 20.09 -19.62 18.94
C LEU A 365 18.82 -18.97 18.40
N LEU A 366 17.67 -19.53 18.77
CA LEU A 366 16.38 -18.83 18.82
C LEU A 366 15.79 -19.15 20.19
N ASN A 367 15.62 -18.14 21.03
CA ASN A 367 15.01 -18.28 22.34
C ASN A 367 13.79 -17.35 22.42
N ILE A 368 12.62 -17.88 22.77
CA ILE A 368 11.39 -17.11 22.97
C ILE A 368 11.02 -17.17 24.45
N GLY A 369 10.92 -16.00 25.07
CA GLY A 369 10.63 -15.85 26.48
C GLY A 369 9.77 -14.64 26.78
N ASP A 370 9.61 -14.37 28.07
CA ASP A 370 8.83 -13.23 28.54
C ASP A 370 9.60 -11.94 28.25
N GLY A 371 8.90 -11.00 27.62
CA GLY A 371 9.42 -9.69 27.24
C GLY A 371 8.80 -8.57 28.05
N VAL A 372 9.16 -7.34 27.71
CA VAL A 372 8.57 -6.13 28.31
C VAL A 372 7.06 -6.03 28.04
N CYS A 373 6.56 -6.76 27.05
CA CYS A 373 5.16 -6.78 26.64
C CYS A 373 4.38 -8.01 27.11
N GLY A 374 4.97 -8.84 27.97
CA GLY A 374 4.32 -9.97 28.63
C GLY A 374 4.88 -11.33 28.21
N PRO A 375 4.18 -12.43 28.54
CA PRO A 375 4.71 -13.76 28.31
C PRO A 375 4.91 -14.10 26.83
N ASN A 376 6.04 -14.71 26.49
CA ASN A 376 6.42 -15.10 25.12
C ASN A 376 6.44 -13.94 24.09
N THR A 377 6.69 -12.72 24.55
CA THR A 377 6.75 -11.51 23.69
C THR A 377 8.18 -11.09 23.35
N HIS A 378 9.20 -11.79 23.82
CA HIS A 378 10.59 -11.47 23.49
C HIS A 378 11.26 -12.62 22.77
N ALA A 379 12.02 -12.30 21.71
CA ALA A 379 12.86 -13.28 21.02
C ALA A 379 14.31 -12.82 20.95
N THR A 380 15.22 -13.74 21.28
CA THR A 380 16.67 -13.59 21.08
C THR A 380 17.12 -14.53 19.97
N ILE A 381 17.79 -13.98 18.96
CA ILE A 381 18.33 -14.71 17.81
C ILE A 381 19.82 -14.48 17.75
N GLN A 382 20.61 -15.54 17.57
CA GLN A 382 22.07 -15.42 17.42
C GLN A 382 22.56 -16.26 16.25
N GLY A 383 23.71 -15.89 15.71
CA GLY A 383 24.32 -16.64 14.62
C GLY A 383 25.61 -16.03 14.09
N SER A 384 25.95 -16.39 12.86
CA SER A 384 27.03 -15.76 12.10
C SER A 384 26.48 -15.07 10.87
N ALA A 385 27.08 -13.95 10.47
CA ALA A 385 26.67 -13.15 9.32
C ALA A 385 27.88 -12.63 8.54
N THR A 386 27.69 -12.39 7.25
CA THR A 386 28.55 -11.49 6.49
C THR A 386 28.13 -10.06 6.81
N VAL A 387 29.07 -9.26 7.31
CA VAL A 387 28.92 -7.84 7.58
C VAL A 387 29.75 -7.08 6.54
N THR A 388 29.07 -6.37 5.66
CA THR A 388 29.69 -5.50 4.64
C THR A 388 29.51 -4.06 5.07
N GLY A 389 30.60 -3.34 5.24
CA GLY A 389 30.59 -1.91 5.57
C GLY A 389 31.62 -1.12 4.74
N PRO A 390 31.84 0.16 5.07
CA PRO A 390 32.82 1.02 4.37
C PRO A 390 34.25 0.48 4.35
N SER A 391 34.62 -0.35 5.32
CA SER A 391 35.94 -0.99 5.45
C SER A 391 36.06 -2.36 4.77
N GLY A 392 35.00 -2.83 4.09
CA GLY A 392 34.96 -4.13 3.41
C GLY A 392 33.99 -5.13 4.06
N ALA A 393 34.05 -6.38 3.61
CA ALA A 393 33.20 -7.47 4.09
C ALA A 393 33.96 -8.41 5.03
N SER A 394 33.31 -8.84 6.11
CA SER A 394 33.87 -9.78 7.09
C SER A 394 32.80 -10.71 7.66
N THR A 395 33.20 -11.90 8.09
CA THR A 395 32.30 -12.81 8.80
C THR A 395 32.36 -12.53 10.29
N GLN A 396 31.20 -12.27 10.91
CA GLN A 396 31.09 -11.87 12.31
C GLN A 396 29.95 -12.60 13.01
N ARG A 397 29.98 -12.62 14.34
CA ARG A 397 28.84 -13.07 15.13
C ARG A 397 27.79 -11.96 15.13
N PHE A 398 26.51 -12.32 15.06
CA PHE A 398 25.42 -11.38 15.28
C PHE A 398 24.52 -11.84 16.44
N ASP A 399 23.90 -10.87 17.10
CA ASP A 399 22.82 -11.05 18.06
C ASP A 399 21.68 -10.10 17.69
N VAL A 400 20.45 -10.60 17.72
CA VAL A 400 19.22 -9.85 17.48
C VAL A 400 18.28 -10.05 18.66
N GLU A 401 17.73 -8.95 19.15
CA GLU A 401 16.74 -8.90 20.21
C GLU A 401 15.49 -8.21 19.65
N VAL A 402 14.33 -8.80 19.86
CA VAL A 402 13.04 -8.23 19.45
C VAL A 402 11.98 -8.40 20.51
N ASP A 403 11.12 -7.38 20.67
CA ASP A 403 9.90 -7.47 21.44
C ASP A 403 8.68 -7.31 20.52
N ASP A 404 7.74 -8.26 20.60
CA ASP A 404 6.40 -8.22 19.97
C ASP A 404 5.40 -7.71 21.01
N CYS A 405 5.06 -6.44 20.90
CA CYS A 405 4.11 -5.81 21.79
C CYS A 405 2.69 -5.86 21.25
N GLY A 406 2.44 -6.52 20.11
CA GLY A 406 1.15 -6.58 19.47
C GLY A 406 0.78 -5.30 18.71
N ALA A 407 1.75 -4.47 18.32
CA ALA A 407 1.50 -3.31 17.47
C ALA A 407 0.91 -3.76 16.10
N PRO A 408 -0.08 -3.05 15.54
CA PRO A 408 -0.61 -1.75 15.95
C PRO A 408 -1.74 -1.81 17.01
N SER A 409 -2.04 -2.96 17.60
CA SER A 409 -3.15 -3.14 18.54
C SER A 409 -2.84 -2.83 20.02
N SER A 410 -1.62 -2.37 20.35
CA SER A 410 -1.18 -2.14 21.73
C SER A 410 -0.61 -0.73 21.97
N THR A 411 -0.43 -0.36 23.25
CA THR A 411 0.10 0.94 23.68
C THR A 411 1.64 0.99 23.77
N ALA A 412 2.33 -0.11 23.48
CA ALA A 412 3.79 -0.19 23.49
C ALA A 412 4.30 -0.59 22.08
N PRO A 413 5.31 0.09 21.53
CA PRO A 413 5.83 -0.26 20.22
C PRO A 413 6.65 -1.55 20.28
N ASP A 414 6.61 -2.35 19.20
CA ASP A 414 7.57 -3.43 19.02
C ASP A 414 8.99 -2.87 19.05
N THR A 415 9.97 -3.63 19.54
CA THR A 415 11.38 -3.18 19.58
C THR A 415 12.26 -4.09 18.75
N PHE A 416 13.31 -3.53 18.17
CA PHE A 416 14.33 -4.26 17.42
C PHE A 416 15.72 -3.77 17.83
N LYS A 417 16.63 -4.72 18.03
CA LYS A 417 18.05 -4.45 18.22
C LYS A 417 18.87 -5.52 17.49
N ILE A 418 19.89 -5.07 16.77
CA ILE A 418 20.91 -5.92 16.15
C ILE A 418 22.30 -5.46 16.58
N THR A 419 23.14 -6.42 16.96
CA THR A 419 24.55 -6.22 17.23
C THR A 419 25.38 -7.20 16.43
N THR A 420 26.56 -6.78 15.97
CA THR A 420 27.59 -7.67 15.44
C THR A 420 28.89 -7.48 16.22
N SER A 421 29.61 -8.58 16.42
CA SER A 421 30.90 -8.59 17.11
C SER A 421 31.94 -9.32 16.28
N GLY A 422 33.09 -8.68 16.06
CA GLY A 422 34.13 -9.22 15.17
C GLY A 422 35.11 -8.16 14.68
N GLN A 423 35.39 -8.16 13.37
CA GLN A 423 36.34 -7.21 12.77
C GLN A 423 35.81 -5.78 12.72
N THR A 424 34.49 -5.59 12.65
CA THR A 424 33.85 -4.27 12.70
C THR A 424 32.59 -4.37 13.55
N ASP A 425 32.71 -4.01 14.83
CA ASP A 425 31.55 -4.00 15.73
C ASP A 425 30.49 -3.01 15.22
N TYR A 426 29.24 -3.47 15.22
CA TYR A 426 28.10 -2.66 14.79
C TYR A 426 26.91 -2.88 15.72
N MET A 427 26.17 -1.81 16.01
CA MET A 427 24.95 -1.87 16.79
C MET A 427 23.91 -0.89 16.26
N ALA A 428 22.68 -1.39 16.14
CA ALA A 428 21.50 -0.58 15.88
C ALA A 428 20.34 -1.07 16.75
N ALA A 429 19.63 -0.16 17.41
CA ALA A 429 18.55 -0.50 18.34
C ALA A 429 17.47 0.58 18.36
N GLY A 430 16.21 0.18 18.51
CA GLY A 430 15.13 1.14 18.67
C GLY A 430 13.74 0.53 18.57
N PRO A 431 12.70 1.32 18.88
CA PRO A 431 11.34 0.93 18.59
C PRO A 431 11.12 0.84 17.08
N VAL A 432 10.34 -0.14 16.66
CA VAL A 432 9.85 -0.29 15.31
C VAL A 432 8.78 0.78 15.12
N LEU A 433 9.19 1.91 14.56
CA LEU A 433 8.28 3.05 14.35
C LEU A 433 7.18 2.70 13.36
N ALA A 434 7.40 1.64 12.58
CA ALA A 434 6.38 1.05 11.76
C ALA A 434 6.67 -0.38 11.33
N GLY A 435 5.63 -1.20 11.39
CA GLY A 435 5.67 -2.62 11.10
C GLY A 435 5.05 -3.43 12.21
N ASN A 436 5.12 -4.73 12.08
CA ASN A 436 4.79 -5.67 13.13
C ASN A 436 5.91 -6.72 13.20
N ILE A 437 6.43 -6.94 14.39
CA ILE A 437 7.21 -8.12 14.72
C ILE A 437 6.22 -9.12 15.29
N THR A 438 6.04 -10.27 14.64
CA THR A 438 5.20 -11.33 15.19
C THR A 438 6.06 -12.42 15.79
N ILE A 439 5.95 -12.64 17.10
CA ILE A 439 6.57 -13.77 17.79
C ILE A 439 5.50 -14.83 18.02
N ARG A 440 5.76 -16.05 17.53
CA ARG A 440 4.90 -17.20 17.78
C ARG A 440 5.70 -18.31 18.41
N LYS A 441 5.31 -18.67 19.64
CA LYS A 441 5.71 -19.93 20.24
C LYS A 441 4.71 -20.99 19.79
N GLN A 442 5.17 -21.96 18.99
CA GLN A 442 4.35 -23.12 18.64
C GLN A 442 4.25 -24.10 19.80
#